data_AF-A0A9E6XZR1-F1
#
_entry.id   AF-A0A9E6XZR1-F1
#
_cell.length_a   1.000
_cell.length_b   1.000
_cell.length_c   1.000
_cell.angle_alpha   90.00
_cell.angle_beta   90.00
_cell.angle_gamma   90.00
#
_symmetry.space_group_name_H-M   'P 1'
#
loop_
_entity.id
_entity.type
_entity.pdbx_description
1 polymer ?
#
loop_
_entity_poly.entity_id
_entity_poly.type
_entity_poly.pdbx_seq_one_letter_code
_entity_poly.pdbx_strand_id
1 'polypeptide(L)'
;MDRFVDAYVDWREECVCVWEAHEQWSAASSPDRRLAFSCYRAALEREEHASRVYAELVARLSVAAQRPMGSAASVLGALRRKSPVVV
;
A
#
# COMPACT_ATOMS: atom_id res chain seq x y z
N MET A 1 -13.63 -4.16 6.65
CA MET A 1 -12.81 -2.96 6.90
C MET A 1 -11.65 -3.30 7.82
N ASP A 2 -11.89 -4.08 8.88
CA ASP A 2 -10.85 -4.51 9.85
C ASP A 2 -9.59 -5.07 9.19
N ARG A 3 -9.72 -6.09 8.32
CA ARG A 3 -8.59 -6.67 7.57
C ARG A 3 -7.75 -5.67 6.77
N PHE A 4 -8.33 -4.55 6.32
CA PHE A 4 -7.58 -3.48 5.63
C PHE A 4 -6.78 -2.64 6.62
N VAL A 5 -7.38 -2.30 7.76
CA VAL A 5 -6.71 -1.58 8.84
C VAL A 5 -5.60 -2.45 9.43
N ASP A 6 -5.84 -3.74 9.63
CA ASP A 6 -4.84 -4.70 10.11
C ASP A 6 -3.66 -4.77 9.15
N ALA A 7 -3.90 -4.97 7.85
CA ALA A 7 -2.82 -5.03 6.86
C ALA A 7 -2.06 -3.70 6.71
N TYR A 8 -2.73 -2.56 6.93
CA TYR A 8 -2.07 -1.26 6.98
C TYR A 8 -1.17 -1.14 8.21
N VAL A 9 -1.66 -1.55 9.38
CA VAL A 9 -0.90 -1.55 10.63
C VAL A 9 0.31 -2.49 10.51
N ASP A 10 0.12 -3.72 10.03
CA ASP A 10 1.20 -4.69 9.79
C ASP A 10 2.30 -4.10 8.91
N TRP A 11 1.93 -3.45 7.81
CA TRP A 11 2.92 -2.78 6.94
C TRP A 11 3.64 -1.63 7.66
N ARG A 12 2.93 -0.82 8.44
CA ARG A 12 3.54 0.28 9.19
C ARG A 12 4.48 -0.20 10.29
N GLU A 13 4.17 -1.31 10.95
CA GLU A 13 5.05 -1.94 11.92
C GLU A 13 6.34 -2.45 11.25
N GLU A 14 6.22 -3.09 10.08
CA GLU A 14 7.41 -3.52 9.33
C GLU A 14 8.25 -2.33 8.83
N CYS A 15 7.65 -1.19 8.46
CA CYS A 15 8.39 0.04 8.18
C CYS A 15 9.21 0.52 9.40
N VAL A 16 8.67 0.40 10.61
CA VAL A 16 9.40 0.74 11.85
C VAL A 16 10.54 -0.24 12.07
N CYS A 17 10.32 -1.54 11.90
CA CYS A 17 11.39 -2.55 11.99
C CYS A 17 12.53 -2.30 10.99
N VAL A 18 12.22 -1.87 9.76
CA VAL A 18 13.23 -1.47 8.77
C VAL A 18 14.07 -0.30 9.27
N TRP A 19 13.41 0.72 9.85
CA TRP A 19 14.09 1.88 10.41
C TRP A 19 15.04 1.51 11.56
N GLU A 20 14.55 0.71 12.52
CA GLU A 20 15.36 0.24 13.65
C GLU A 20 16.55 -0.61 13.18
N ALA A 21 16.35 -1.52 12.22
CA ALA A 21 17.42 -2.35 11.69
C ALA A 21 18.45 -1.54 10.91
N HIS A 22 18.02 -0.48 10.21
CA HIS A 22 18.90 0.45 9.53
C HIS A 22 19.78 1.25 10.51
N GLU A 23 19.19 1.78 11.59
CA GLU A 23 19.93 2.47 12.65
C GLU A 23 20.96 1.54 13.29
N GLN A 24 20.56 0.30 13.61
CA GLN A 24 21.44 -0.70 14.19
C GLN A 24 22.61 -1.07 13.25
N TRP A 25 22.34 -1.26 11.95
CA TRP A 25 23.39 -1.51 10.97
C TRP A 25 24.33 -0.32 10.80
N SER A 26 23.79 0.90 10.80
CA SER A 26 24.56 2.14 10.67
C SER A 26 25.51 2.35 11.86
N ALA A 27 25.05 2.01 13.07
CA ALA A 27 25.84 2.09 14.30
C ALA A 27 26.78 0.89 14.52
N ALA A 28 26.60 -0.21 13.77
CA ALA A 28 27.35 -1.45 13.99
C ALA A 28 28.86 -1.31 13.72
N SER A 29 29.64 -1.91 14.63
CA SER A 29 31.08 -2.07 14.50
C SER A 29 31.43 -3.04 13.34
N SER A 30 32.65 -2.97 12.82
CA SER A 30 33.10 -3.80 11.67
C SER A 30 32.80 -5.32 11.79
N PRO A 31 33.05 -6.00 12.94
CA PRO A 31 32.73 -7.42 13.08
C PRO A 31 31.22 -7.72 12.98
N ASP A 32 30.36 -6.84 13.52
CA ASP A 32 28.91 -7.05 13.58
C ASP A 32 28.17 -6.53 12.33
N ARG A 33 28.82 -5.66 11.55
CA ARG A 33 28.22 -4.94 10.42
C ARG A 33 27.59 -5.87 9.38
N ARG A 34 28.20 -7.03 9.11
CA ARG A 34 27.65 -8.03 8.17
C ARG A 34 26.38 -8.68 8.70
N LEU A 35 26.35 -9.02 9.99
CA LEU A 35 25.16 -9.59 10.62
C LEU A 35 24.04 -8.55 10.67
N ALA A 36 24.33 -7.32 11.10
CA ALA A 36 23.36 -6.24 11.16
C ALA A 36 22.79 -5.90 9.76
N PHE A 37 23.62 -5.94 8.71
CA PHE A 37 23.16 -5.80 7.33
C PHE A 37 22.19 -6.91 6.91
N SER A 38 22.43 -8.16 7.32
CA SER A 38 21.52 -9.26 7.03
C SER A 38 20.17 -9.11 7.73
N CYS A 39 20.17 -8.61 8.98
CA CYS A 39 18.94 -8.28 9.71
C CYS A 39 18.16 -7.15 9.03
N TYR A 40 18.86 -6.10 8.59
CA TYR A 40 18.26 -5.00 7.82
C TYR A 40 17.64 -5.50 6.51
N ARG A 41 18.33 -6.36 5.77
CA ARG A 41 17.78 -6.99 4.56
C ARG A 41 16.54 -7.83 4.84
N ALA A 42 16.54 -8.63 5.90
CA ALA A 42 15.37 -9.42 6.28
C ALA A 42 14.18 -8.54 6.70
N ALA A 43 14.43 -7.37 7.30
CA ALA A 43 13.38 -6.39 7.59
C ALA A 43 12.79 -5.80 6.30
N LEU A 44 13.62 -5.46 5.30
CA LEU A 44 13.14 -4.98 4.00
C LEU A 44 12.28 -6.01 3.27
N GLU A 45 12.67 -7.29 3.29
CA GLU A 45 11.90 -8.36 2.66
C GLU A 45 10.52 -8.55 3.31
N ARG A 46 10.41 -8.36 4.64
CA ARG A 46 9.12 -8.39 5.35
C ARG A 46 8.26 -7.16 5.08
N GLU A 47 8.85 -5.96 5.06
CA GLU A 47 8.15 -4.73 4.70
C GLU A 47 7.61 -4.79 3.26
N GLU A 48 8.41 -5.29 2.32
CA GLU A 48 7.97 -5.48 0.94
C GLU A 48 6.80 -6.49 0.86
N HIS A 49 6.87 -7.58 1.62
CA HIS A 49 5.77 -8.54 1.67
C HIS A 49 4.48 -7.91 2.24
N ALA A 50 4.56 -7.20 3.37
CA ALA A 50 3.41 -6.56 4.00
C ALA A 50 2.79 -5.47 3.10
N SER A 51 3.62 -4.67 2.43
CA SER A 51 3.16 -3.64 1.49
C SER A 51 2.39 -4.24 0.32
N ARG A 52 2.84 -5.39 -0.22
CA ARG A 52 2.15 -6.12 -1.30
C ARG A 52 0.78 -6.65 -0.85
N VAL A 53 0.71 -7.20 0.37
CA VAL A 53 -0.57 -7.68 0.95
C VAL A 53 -1.56 -6.52 1.11
N TYR A 54 -1.11 -5.38 1.65
CA TYR A 54 -1.93 -4.18 1.76
C TYR A 54 -2.39 -3.67 0.38
N ALA A 55 -1.47 -3.57 -0.59
CA ALA A 55 -1.79 -3.13 -1.95
C ALA A 55 -2.82 -4.03 -2.64
N GLU A 56 -2.73 -5.35 -2.46
CA GLU A 56 -3.73 -6.29 -2.99
C GLU A 56 -5.12 -6.06 -2.38
N LEU A 57 -5.19 -5.80 -1.06
CA LEU A 57 -6.46 -5.49 -0.39
C LEU A 57 -7.04 -4.16 -0.85
N VAL A 58 -6.22 -3.11 -1.01
CA VAL A 58 -6.62 -1.82 -1.59
C VAL A 58 -7.20 -2.00 -2.99
N ALA A 59 -6.53 -2.79 -3.84
CA ALA A 59 -6.98 -3.07 -5.20
C ALA A 59 -8.34 -3.78 -5.20
N ARG A 60 -8.53 -4.79 -4.35
CA ARG A 60 -9.82 -5.50 -4.20
C ARG A 60 -10.95 -4.58 -3.75
N LEU A 61 -10.70 -3.69 -2.78
CA LEU A 61 -11.69 -2.71 -2.33
C LEU A 61 -12.06 -1.73 -3.45
N SER A 62 -11.06 -1.27 -4.21
CA SER A 62 -11.28 -0.37 -5.35
C SER A 62 -12.14 -1.03 -6.42
N VAL A 63 -11.87 -2.29 -6.76
CA VAL A 63 -12.68 -3.07 -7.71
C VAL A 63 -14.10 -3.33 -7.18
N ALA A 64 -14.25 -3.63 -5.89
CA ALA A 64 -15.57 -3.83 -5.26
C ALA A 64 -16.40 -2.54 -5.24
N ALA A 65 -15.76 -1.39 -4.99
CA ALA A 65 -16.39 -0.08 -5.05
C ALA A 65 -16.74 0.33 -6.50
N GLN A 66 -15.96 -0.13 -7.49
CA GLN A 66 -16.18 0.16 -8.90
C GLN A 66 -17.20 -0.77 -9.57
N ARG A 67 -17.52 -1.94 -9.00
CA ARG A 67 -18.60 -2.81 -9.48
C ARG A 67 -19.92 -2.03 -9.39
N PRO A 68 -20.54 -1.64 -10.51
CA PRO A 68 -21.90 -1.14 -10.45
C PRO A 68 -22.75 -2.33 -9.98
N MET A 69 -23.50 -2.16 -8.89
CA MET A 69 -24.69 -2.97 -8.70
C MET A 69 -25.55 -2.73 -9.93
N GLY A 70 -25.66 -3.70 -10.85
CA GLY A 70 -26.71 -3.64 -11.86
C GLY A 70 -28.05 -3.53 -11.10
N SER A 71 -28.90 -2.53 -11.29
CA SER A 71 -29.18 -1.74 -12.49
C SER A 71 -29.56 -0.30 -12.12
N ALA A 72 -28.98 0.66 -12.84
CA ALA A 72 -29.68 1.87 -13.27
C ALA A 72 -29.03 2.31 -14.59
N ALA A 73 -29.43 1.67 -15.68
CA ALA A 73 -29.10 2.03 -17.05
C ALA A 73 -29.66 3.42 -17.46
N SER A 74 -29.55 4.47 -16.62
CA SER A 74 -30.20 5.76 -16.88
C SER A 74 -29.42 7.02 -16.54
N VAL A 75 -28.23 7.00 -15.91
CA VAL A 75 -27.69 8.27 -15.38
C VAL A 75 -26.61 8.94 -16.25
N LEU A 76 -25.92 8.24 -17.15
CA LEU A 76 -24.81 8.84 -17.92
C LEU A 76 -25.10 9.06 -19.42
N GLY A 77 -26.37 9.08 -19.82
CA GLY A 77 -26.81 9.56 -21.14
C GLY A 77 -27.20 11.04 -21.17
N ALA A 78 -27.40 11.68 -20.01
CA ALA A 78 -28.09 12.96 -19.90
C ALA A 78 -27.19 14.19 -19.70
N LEU A 79 -25.88 14.05 -19.52
CA LEU A 79 -24.99 15.19 -19.21
C LEU A 79 -23.85 15.40 -20.21
N ARG A 80 -24.03 14.98 -21.47
CA ARG A 80 -23.17 15.41 -22.60
C ARG A 80 -23.98 16.07 -23.70
N ARG A 81 -24.95 16.90 -23.32
CA ARG A 81 -25.72 17.72 -24.25
C ARG A 81 -25.87 19.12 -23.66
N LYS A 82 -25.15 20.07 -24.27
CA LYS A 82 -25.08 21.53 -24.01
C LYS A 82 -23.88 21.96 -23.16
N SER A 83 -22.83 22.42 -23.83
CA SER A 83 -22.45 23.82 -23.72
C SER A 83 -21.94 24.34 -25.08
N PRO A 84 -22.34 25.55 -25.51
CA PRO A 84 -22.03 26.13 -26.82
C PRO A 84 -20.63 26.76 -26.83
N VAL A 85 -19.96 26.67 -27.97
CA VAL A 85 -18.72 27.41 -28.27
C VAL A 85 -19.08 28.90 -28.43
N VAL A 86 -18.38 29.74 -27.66
CA VAL A 86 -18.37 31.20 -27.81
C VAL A 86 -17.52 31.54 -29.04
N VAL A 87 -18.09 32.30 -29.97
CA VAL A 87 -17.38 33.09 -31.00
C VAL A 87 -17.91 34.52 -30.90
#